data_AF-A0A7J7GS00-F1
#
_entry.id   AF-A0A7J7GS00-F1
#
_cell.length_a   1.000
_cell.length_b   1.000
_cell.length_c   1.000
_cell.angle_alpha   90.00
_cell.angle_beta   90.00
_cell.angle_gamma   90.00
#
_symmetry.space_group_name_H-M   'P 1'
#
loop_
_entity.id
_entity.type
_entity.pdbx_description
1 polymer ?
#
loop_
_entity_poly.entity_id
_entity_poly.type
_entity_poly.pdbx_seq_one_letter_code
_entity_poly.pdbx_strand_id
1 'polypeptide(L)'
;MAIADNKQRYMPLPDDRLPGRGEELAYPEAVLLVNPVEPQFKGEVDDKYEYSIENKDNGVHGWICFDPPVGFWQICPSNEFRTGGPTKQDLTSHVNPTTLAVCDFPH
;
A
#
# COMPACT_ATOMS: atom_id res chain seq x y z
N MET A 1 13.30 1.50 15.89
CA MET A 1 12.56 1.55 14.62
C MET A 1 11.21 0.90 14.91
N ALA A 2 10.19 1.71 15.20
CA ALA A 2 8.87 1.22 15.55
C ALA A 2 8.04 1.23 14.27
N ILE A 3 7.67 0.06 13.77
CA ILE A 3 6.61 -0.04 12.76
C ILE A 3 5.37 0.50 13.47
N ALA A 4 4.70 1.49 12.88
CA ALA A 4 3.52 2.05 13.50
C ALA A 4 2.42 0.97 13.53
N ASP A 5 2.03 0.50 14.72
CA ASP A 5 1.09 -0.62 14.88
C ASP A 5 -0.26 -0.34 14.20
N ASN A 6 -0.65 0.93 14.10
CA ASN A 6 -1.86 1.37 13.41
C ASN A 6 -1.77 1.34 11.87
N LYS A 7 -0.63 0.98 11.30
CA LYS A 7 -0.40 0.88 9.84
C LYS A 7 -0.03 -0.53 9.39
N GLN A 8 -0.16 -1.52 10.28
CA GLN A 8 -0.02 -2.93 9.92
C GLN A 8 -1.39 -3.49 9.55
N ARG A 9 -1.50 -4.06 8.34
CA ARG A 9 -2.73 -4.69 7.84
C ARG A 9 -2.36 -5.89 6.97
N TYR A 10 -3.14 -6.96 7.05
CA TYR A 10 -3.12 -8.01 6.04
C TYR A 10 -3.75 -7.46 4.76
N MET A 11 -3.02 -7.50 3.66
CA MET A 11 -3.54 -7.04 2.39
C MET A 11 -4.26 -8.16 1.64
N PRO A 12 -5.31 -7.81 0.88
CA PRO A 12 -5.91 -8.75 -0.06
C PRO A 12 -4.89 -9.19 -1.10
N LEU A 13 -5.19 -10.29 -1.79
CA LEU A 13 -4.40 -10.75 -2.92
C LEU A 13 -4.83 -10.01 -4.21
N PRO A 14 -3.97 -9.90 -5.22
CA PRO A 14 -4.36 -9.36 -6.53
C PRO A 14 -5.51 -10.13 -7.16
N ASP A 15 -5.54 -11.44 -6.91
CA ASP A 15 -6.59 -12.33 -7.39
C ASP A 15 -7.96 -11.93 -6.82
N ASP A 16 -8.01 -11.29 -5.66
CA ASP A 16 -9.24 -10.79 -5.05
C ASP A 16 -9.83 -9.61 -5.83
N ARG A 17 -9.02 -8.93 -6.66
CA ARG A 17 -9.47 -7.84 -7.54
C ARG A 17 -9.96 -8.34 -8.92
N LEU A 18 -9.81 -9.63 -9.23
CA LEU A 18 -10.22 -10.17 -10.53
C LEU A 18 -11.75 -10.23 -10.68
N PRO A 19 -12.28 -10.18 -11.93
CA PRO A 19 -13.71 -10.27 -12.18
C PRO A 19 -14.35 -11.50 -11.52
N GLY A 20 -15.46 -11.28 -10.81
CA GLY A 20 -16.16 -12.33 -10.05
C GLY A 20 -15.69 -12.48 -8.60
N ARG A 21 -14.55 -11.89 -8.23
CA ARG A 21 -14.09 -11.74 -6.85
C ARG A 21 -14.11 -10.28 -6.38
N GLY A 22 -13.73 -9.37 -7.27
CA GLY A 22 -13.80 -7.92 -7.07
C GLY A 22 -14.80 -7.24 -8.00
N GLU A 23 -15.34 -6.11 -7.55
CA GLU A 23 -16.19 -5.21 -8.34
C GLU A 23 -15.59 -3.79 -8.28
N GLU A 24 -15.18 -3.25 -9.43
CA GLU A 24 -14.70 -1.87 -9.51
C GLU A 24 -15.83 -0.90 -9.14
N LEU A 25 -15.52 0.07 -8.28
CA LEU A 25 -16.45 1.11 -7.87
C LEU A 25 -16.42 2.28 -8.87
N ALA A 26 -16.91 3.45 -8.47
CA ALA A 26 -16.90 4.65 -9.32
C ALA A 26 -15.49 5.07 -9.79
N TYR A 27 -14.45 4.68 -9.05
CA TYR A 27 -13.06 4.95 -9.38
C TYR A 27 -12.32 3.62 -9.60
N PRO A 28 -11.52 3.48 -10.67
CA PRO A 28 -10.81 2.24 -10.98
C PRO A 28 -9.76 1.85 -9.92
N GLU A 29 -9.32 2.81 -9.11
CA GLU A 29 -8.41 2.58 -7.99
C GLU A 29 -9.08 1.88 -6.80
N ALA A 30 -10.42 1.91 -6.70
CA ALA A 30 -11.20 1.38 -5.59
C ALA A 30 -12.05 0.18 -6.02
N VAL A 31 -11.81 -0.98 -5.39
CA VAL A 31 -12.45 -2.25 -5.74
C VAL A 31 -13.12 -2.84 -4.51
N LEU A 32 -14.42 -3.13 -4.59
CA LEU A 32 -15.15 -3.85 -3.55
C LEU A 32 -14.83 -5.36 -3.64
N LEU A 33 -14.39 -5.94 -2.52
CA LEU A 33 -14.06 -7.37 -2.43
C LEU A 33 -15.32 -8.20 -2.13
N VAL A 34 -15.90 -8.79 -3.16
CA VAL A 34 -17.16 -9.55 -3.09
C VAL A 34 -16.95 -11.02 -2.68
N ASN A 35 -15.89 -11.64 -3.22
CA ASN A 35 -15.55 -13.04 -2.97
C ASN A 35 -14.02 -13.26 -2.84
N PRO A 36 -13.38 -12.64 -1.83
CA PRO A 36 -11.94 -12.78 -1.62
C PRO A 36 -11.54 -14.19 -1.20
N VAL A 37 -10.29 -14.56 -1.44
CA VAL A 37 -9.67 -15.82 -1.00
C VAL A 37 -9.72 -15.94 0.52
N GLU A 38 -9.40 -14.86 1.22
CA GLU A 38 -9.53 -14.77 2.66
C GLU A 38 -10.89 -14.16 3.03
N PRO A 39 -11.79 -14.91 3.70
CA PRO A 39 -13.17 -14.46 3.96
C PRO A 39 -13.27 -13.17 4.79
N GLN A 40 -12.22 -12.83 5.54
CA GLN A 40 -12.15 -11.64 6.39
C GLN A 40 -12.22 -10.34 5.59
N PHE A 41 -11.76 -10.33 4.34
CA PHE A 41 -11.78 -9.14 3.49
C PHE A 41 -13.13 -8.92 2.79
N LYS A 42 -14.11 -9.80 2.98
CA LYS A 42 -15.37 -9.73 2.24
C LYS A 42 -16.16 -8.47 2.64
N GLY A 43 -16.50 -7.66 1.65
CA GLY A 43 -17.19 -6.39 1.82
C GLY A 43 -16.26 -5.21 2.10
N GLU A 44 -14.95 -5.44 2.20
CA GLU A 44 -13.97 -4.36 2.26
C GLU A 44 -13.77 -3.75 0.87
N VAL A 45 -13.41 -2.46 0.85
CA VAL A 45 -12.98 -1.77 -0.36
C VAL A 45 -11.45 -1.72 -0.33
N ASP A 46 -10.81 -2.32 -1.33
CA ASP A 46 -9.37 -2.13 -1.57
C ASP A 46 -9.20 -0.85 -2.40
N ASP A 47 -8.68 0.20 -1.78
CA ASP A 47 -8.39 1.48 -2.43
C ASP A 47 -6.89 1.75 -2.42
N LYS A 48 -6.33 1.96 -3.62
CA LYS A 48 -4.92 2.31 -3.84
C LYS A 48 -4.41 3.43 -2.94
N TYR A 49 -5.24 4.43 -2.64
CA TYR A 49 -4.82 5.60 -1.86
C TYR A 49 -4.77 5.34 -0.35
N GLU A 50 -5.31 4.22 0.15
CA GLU A 50 -5.09 3.77 1.53
C GLU A 50 -3.62 3.50 1.84
N TYR A 51 -2.81 3.24 0.80
CA TYR A 51 -1.38 3.00 0.91
C TYR A 51 -0.52 4.26 0.75
N SER A 52 -1.14 5.44 0.79
CA SER A 52 -0.43 6.71 0.76
C SER A 52 -0.09 7.24 2.15
N ILE A 53 1.00 7.97 2.26
CA ILE A 53 1.43 8.60 3.50
C ILE A 53 2.00 9.98 3.19
N GLU A 54 1.86 10.92 4.13
CA GLU A 54 2.55 12.21 4.04
C GLU A 54 4.07 12.01 4.04
N ASN A 55 4.76 12.76 3.18
CA ASN A 55 6.20 12.64 2.99
C ASN A 55 6.99 12.83 4.29
N LYS A 56 6.55 13.72 5.18
CA LYS A 56 7.21 13.93 6.49
C LYS A 56 7.29 12.65 7.34
N ASP A 57 6.34 11.73 7.17
CA ASP A 57 6.23 10.48 7.92
C ASP A 57 6.72 9.27 7.11
N ASN A 58 7.01 9.45 5.81
CA ASN A 58 7.41 8.41 4.87
C ASN A 58 8.91 8.02 5.00
N GLY A 59 9.26 7.45 6.15
CA GLY A 59 10.63 7.05 6.48
C GLY A 59 10.91 5.56 6.26
N VAL A 60 10.05 4.67 6.73
CA VAL A 60 10.22 3.21 6.62
C VAL A 60 8.87 2.54 6.35
N HIS A 61 8.82 1.70 5.32
CA HIS A 61 7.67 0.87 4.98
C HIS A 61 8.13 -0.40 4.28
N GLY A 62 7.28 -1.42 4.21
CA GLY A 62 7.68 -2.71 3.69
C GLY A 62 6.63 -3.79 3.84
N TRP A 63 7.07 -5.03 3.67
CA TRP A 63 6.25 -6.21 3.69
C TRP A 63 6.84 -7.28 4.58
N ILE A 64 5.95 -8.06 5.18
CA ILE A 64 6.27 -9.26 5.93
C ILE A 64 5.46 -10.40 5.34
N CYS A 65 6.13 -11.48 4.98
CA CYS A 65 5.55 -12.76 4.63
C CYS A 65 5.82 -13.74 5.76
N PHE A 66 4.82 -14.57 6.10
CA PHE A 66 4.98 -15.61 7.10
C PHE A 66 5.43 -16.94 6.51
N ASP A 67 5.19 -17.18 5.22
CA ASP A 67 5.58 -18.40 4.51
C ASP A 67 6.01 -18.13 3.06
N PRO A 68 7.31 -18.17 2.73
CA PRO A 68 8.43 -18.30 3.67
C PRO A 68 8.53 -17.07 4.59
N PRO A 69 9.14 -17.19 5.80
CA PRO A 69 9.26 -16.09 6.75
C PRO A 69 10.31 -15.06 6.29
N VAL A 70 9.92 -14.22 5.33
CA VAL A 70 10.77 -13.19 4.70
C VAL A 70 10.09 -11.84 4.80
N GLY A 71 10.88 -10.79 4.96
CA GLY A 71 10.39 -9.42 4.90
C GLY A 71 11.38 -8.54 4.18
N PHE A 72 10.89 -7.45 3.61
CA PHE A 72 11.71 -6.42 3.01
C PHE A 72 11.17 -5.04 3.36
N TRP A 73 12.09 -4.09 3.48
CA TRP A 73 11.78 -2.73 3.89
C TRP A 73 12.48 -1.74 2.96
N GLN A 74 11.76 -0.70 2.57
CA GLN A 74 12.30 0.50 1.98
C GLN A 74 12.57 1.50 3.12
N ILE A 75 13.79 2.04 3.15
CA ILE A 75 14.21 3.03 4.14
C ILE A 75 14.62 4.29 3.40
N CYS A 76 13.92 5.40 3.67
CA CYS A 76 14.18 6.71 3.11
C CYS A 76 14.58 7.66 4.26
N PRO A 77 15.87 7.98 4.44
CA PRO A 77 16.34 8.83 5.53
C PRO A 77 16.11 10.33 5.29
N SER A 78 15.73 10.72 4.06
CA SER A 78 15.50 12.11 3.66
C SER A 78 14.33 12.21 2.69
N ASN A 79 13.74 13.41 2.60
CA ASN A 79 12.68 13.79 1.67
C ASN A 79 13.16 14.80 0.62
N GLU A 80 14.44 15.15 0.58
CA GLU A 80 14.98 16.20 -0.31
C GLU A 80 14.79 15.91 -1.80
N PHE A 81 14.66 14.64 -2.17
CA PHE A 81 14.43 14.18 -3.54
C PHE A 81 12.93 14.08 -3.90
N ARG A 82 12.03 14.47 -2.99
CA ARG A 82 10.58 14.48 -3.20
C ARG A 82 10.09 15.90 -3.39
N THR A 83 9.14 16.11 -4.30
CA THR A 83 8.53 17.42 -4.53
C THR A 83 7.24 17.58 -3.73
N GLY A 84 6.64 18.78 -3.74
CA GLY A 84 5.33 19.03 -3.10
C GLY A 84 5.35 19.19 -1.58
N GLY A 85 6.51 19.09 -0.94
CA GLY A 85 6.69 19.40 0.47
C GLY A 85 6.21 18.31 1.44
N PRO A 86 6.23 18.59 2.75
CA PRO A 86 6.05 17.58 3.80
C PRO A 86 4.65 16.97 3.87
N THR A 87 3.62 17.70 3.44
CA THR A 87 2.20 17.27 3.50
C THR A 87 1.72 16.59 2.22
N LYS A 88 2.54 16.53 1.16
CA LYS A 88 2.20 15.74 -0.02
C LYS A 88 2.13 14.28 0.38
N GLN A 89 1.08 13.60 -0.08
CA GLN A 89 0.91 12.16 0.10
C GLN A 89 1.50 11.43 -1.10
N ASP A 90 2.38 10.47 -0.82
CA ASP A 90 2.98 9.59 -1.81
C ASP A 90 2.69 8.14 -1.48
N LEU A 91 2.57 7.31 -2.52
CA LEU A 91 2.31 5.87 -2.38
C LEU A 91 3.53 5.17 -1.79
N THR A 92 3.29 4.26 -0.84
CA THR A 92 4.33 3.51 -0.14
C THR A 92 4.37 2.06 -0.58
N SER A 93 3.24 1.39 -0.45
CA SER A 93 3.02 0.00 -0.84
C SER A 93 1.82 -0.08 -1.76
N HIS A 94 1.57 -1.26 -2.28
CA HIS A 94 0.40 -1.57 -3.10
C HIS A 94 0.03 -3.02 -2.85
N VAL A 95 -1.19 -3.47 -3.20
CA VAL A 95 -1.55 -4.90 -3.17
C VAL A 95 -0.44 -5.73 -3.85
N ASN A 96 -0.15 -6.93 -3.31
CA ASN A 96 1.09 -7.73 -3.46
C ASN A 96 2.28 -7.26 -2.62
N PRO A 97 3.32 -8.10 -2.44
CA PRO A 97 4.63 -7.66 -1.92
C PRO A 97 5.32 -6.66 -2.86
N THR A 98 4.75 -5.46 -2.98
CA THR A 98 5.25 -4.34 -3.78
C THR A 98 5.50 -3.17 -2.84
N THR A 99 6.73 -2.67 -2.85
CA THR A 99 7.10 -1.44 -2.16
C THR A 99 7.62 -0.44 -3.17
N LEU A 100 7.15 0.79 -3.07
CA LEU A 100 7.48 1.90 -3.94
C LEU A 100 8.46 2.84 -3.27
N ALA A 101 9.42 3.32 -4.05
CA ALA A 101 10.31 4.42 -3.71
C ALA A 101 10.03 5.56 -4.70
N VAL A 102 9.14 6.48 -4.30
CA VAL A 102 8.79 7.64 -5.14
C VAL A 102 9.93 8.66 -5.07
N CYS A 103 10.51 8.96 -6.23
CA CYS A 103 11.51 10.00 -6.43
C CYS A 103 11.02 10.94 -7.53
N ASP A 104 11.05 12.24 -7.26
CA ASP A 104 10.61 13.26 -8.20
C ASP A 104 11.84 13.98 -8.75
N PHE A 105 11.98 14.04 -10.08
CA PHE A 105 13.01 14.86 -10.72
C PHE A 105 12.33 16.03 -11.43
N PRO A 106 12.77 17.28 -11.21
CA PRO A 106 12.32 18.38 -12.05
C PRO A 106 12.85 18.13 -13.47
N HIS A 107 11.95 18.16 -14.46
CA HIS A 107 12.31 18.34 -15.87
C HIS A 107 12.93 19.72 -16.09
#